data_AF-A0A0F7KAZ7-F1
#
_entry.id   AF-A0A0F7KAZ7-F1
#
_cell.length_a   1.000
_cell.length_b   1.000
_cell.length_c   1.000
_cell.angle_alpha   90.00
_cell.angle_beta   90.00
_cell.angle_gamma   90.00
#
_symmetry.space_group_name_H-M   'P 1'
#
loop_
_entity.id
_entity.type
_entity.pdbx_description
1 polymer ?
#
loop_
_entity_poly.entity_id
_entity_poly.type
_entity_poly.pdbx_seq_one_letter_code
_entity_poly.pdbx_strand_id
1 'polypeptide(L)' 'MIIPSLLNLCTQYHNYYADQLDLPVHIHLHEAHDEMIYSLNTCELCPLARLYQHGLLGSRLIGVHMIHLIESEIKLL' A
#
# COMPACT_ATOMS: atom_id res chain seq x y z
N MET A 1 -3.41 8.71 5.92
CA MET A 1 -2.59 9.60 5.06
C MET A 1 -1.18 9.02 4.89
N ILE A 2 -0.91 8.36 3.77
CA ILE A 2 0.43 7.83 3.47
C ILE A 2 1.24 8.91 2.75
N ILE A 3 2.33 9.38 3.37
CA ILE A 3 3.27 10.30 2.75
C ILE A 3 4.19 9.50 1.78
N PRO A 4 4.23 9.82 0.47
CA PRO A 4 4.93 9.09 -0.59
C PRO A 4 6.42 8.87 -0.33
N SER A 5 7.11 9.87 0.22
CA SER A 5 8.55 9.83 0.50
C SER A 5 8.91 8.89 1.66
N LEU A 6 7.98 8.67 2.59
CA LEU A 6 8.17 7.74 3.71
C LEU A 6 7.77 6.31 3.35
N LEU A 7 6.85 6.11 2.41
CA LEU A 7 6.39 4.75 2.10
C LEU A 7 7.54 3.88 1.57
N ASN A 8 8.27 4.31 0.53
CA ASN A 8 9.21 3.42 -0.17
C ASN A 8 10.31 2.83 0.74
N LEU A 9 10.91 3.65 1.62
CA LEU A 9 11.96 3.18 2.52
C LEU A 9 11.36 2.42 3.71
N CYS A 10 10.29 2.95 4.34
CA CYS A 10 9.70 2.30 5.50
C CYS A 10 9.00 0.98 5.15
N THR A 11 8.41 0.83 3.97
CA THR A 11 7.74 -0.42 3.59
C THR A 11 8.70 -1.53 3.23
N GLN A 12 9.85 -1.22 2.62
CA GLN A 12 10.85 -2.23 2.31
C GLN A 12 11.46 -2.81 3.60
N TYR A 13 11.83 -1.95 4.56
CA TYR A 13 12.31 -2.43 5.86
C TYR A 13 11.21 -3.11 6.68
N HIS A 14 9.97 -2.58 6.68
CA HIS A 14 8.86 -3.24 7.36
C HIS A 14 8.59 -4.63 6.81
N ASN A 15 8.59 -4.83 5.49
CA ASN A 15 8.34 -6.15 4.90
C ASN A 15 9.42 -7.14 5.33
N TYR A 16 10.68 -6.71 5.27
CA TYR A 16 11.80 -7.55 5.69
C TYR A 16 11.65 -8.00 7.14
N TYR A 17 11.40 -7.07 8.08
CA TYR A 17 11.23 -7.44 9.48
C TYR A 17 9.95 -8.23 9.74
N ALA A 18 8.83 -7.89 9.08
CA ALA A 18 7.58 -8.62 9.20
C ALA A 18 7.74 -10.07 8.72
N ASP A 19 8.47 -10.29 7.62
CA ASP A 19 8.78 -11.63 7.12
C ASP A 19 9.71 -12.39 8.06
N GLN A 20 10.73 -11.75 8.63
CA GLN A 20 11.63 -12.40 9.60
C GLN A 20 10.92 -12.79 10.90
N LEU A 21 9.87 -12.06 11.28
CA LEU A 21 9.14 -12.25 12.53
C LEU A 21 7.80 -12.99 12.34
N ASP A 22 7.46 -13.37 11.10
CA ASP A 22 6.18 -13.96 10.73
C ASP A 22 4.96 -13.13 11.20
N LEU A 23 5.02 -11.81 11.01
CA LEU A 23 3.99 -10.86 11.42
C LEU A 23 3.17 -10.33 10.25
N PRO A 24 1.87 -10.05 10.45
CA PRO A 24 1.06 -9.35 9.45
C PRO A 24 1.44 -7.88 9.32
N VAL A 25 1.21 -7.32 8.14
CA VAL A 25 1.40 -5.89 7.84
C VAL A 25 0.04 -5.21 7.81
N HIS A 26 -0.17 -4.22 8.68
CA HIS A 26 -1.44 -3.50 8.84
C HIS A 26 -1.29 -2.04 8.38
N ILE A 27 -1.98 -1.65 7.31
CA ILE A 27 -1.84 -0.32 6.69
C ILE A 27 -3.22 0.24 6.31
N HIS A 28 -3.45 1.52 6.60
CA HIS A 28 -4.62 2.27 6.12
C HIS A 28 -4.41 2.67 4.66
N LEU A 29 -5.33 2.28 3.78
CA LEU A 29 -5.22 2.48 2.33
C LEU A 29 -6.56 2.93 1.75
N HIS A 30 -6.50 3.79 0.74
CA HIS A 30 -7.70 4.28 0.04
C HIS A 30 -8.76 4.81 1.02
N GLU A 31 -8.32 5.54 2.05
CA GLU A 31 -9.19 6.10 3.09
C GLU A 31 -9.80 7.43 2.65
N ALA A 32 -9.04 8.23 1.91
CA ALA A 32 -9.45 9.55 1.45
C ALA A 32 -9.17 9.71 -0.03
N HIS A 33 -10.05 10.39 -0.77
CA HIS A 33 -9.87 10.61 -2.21
C HIS A 33 -8.56 11.36 -2.53
N ASP A 34 -8.16 12.31 -1.66
CA ASP A 34 -6.92 13.07 -1.81
C ASP A 34 -5.66 12.20 -1.74
N GLU A 35 -5.72 11.04 -1.08
CA GLU A 35 -4.63 10.05 -1.06
C GLU A 35 -4.29 9.58 -2.47
N MET A 36 -5.32 9.31 -3.27
CA MET A 36 -5.17 8.83 -4.64
C MET A 36 -4.58 9.93 -5.52
N ILE A 37 -5.12 11.14 -5.44
CA ILE A 37 -4.61 12.31 -6.18
C ILE A 37 -3.13 12.54 -5.85
N TYR A 38 -2.79 12.51 -4.57
CA TYR A 38 -1.43 12.74 -4.12
C TYR A 38 -0.47 11.62 -4.56
N SER A 39 -0.89 10.35 -4.46
CA SER A 39 -0.09 9.21 -4.92
C SER A 39 0.19 9.26 -6.42
N LEU A 40 -0.82 9.58 -7.24
CA LEU A 40 -0.63 9.76 -8.68
C LEU A 40 0.34 10.91 -9.00
N ASN A 41 0.21 12.04 -8.31
CA ASN A 41 1.08 13.20 -8.55
C ASN A 41 2.54 12.98 -8.12
N THR A 42 2.82 12.04 -7.22
CA THR A 42 4.16 11.85 -6.63
C THR A 42 4.84 10.56 -7.02
N CYS A 43 4.09 9.54 -7.41
CA CYS A 43 4.60 8.21 -7.71
C CYS A 43 4.06 7.66 -9.04
N GLU A 44 3.18 8.40 -9.74
CA GLU A 44 2.51 7.99 -10.99
C GLU A 44 1.73 6.66 -10.89
N LEU A 45 1.51 6.19 -9.66
CA LEU A 45 0.89 4.92 -9.32
C LEU A 45 -0.11 5.13 -8.21
N CYS A 46 -1.20 4.35 -8.26
CA CYS A 46 -2.12 4.26 -7.14
C CYS A 46 -1.47 3.53 -5.95
N PRO A 47 -1.94 3.78 -4.71
CA PRO A 47 -1.34 3.21 -3.51
C PRO A 47 -1.25 1.68 -3.53
N LEU A 48 -2.31 0.99 -3.98
CA LEU A 48 -2.32 -0.47 -3.99
C LEU A 48 -1.36 -1.05 -5.04
N ALA A 49 -1.30 -0.47 -6.25
CA ALA A 49 -0.35 -0.92 -7.27
C ALA A 49 1.10 -0.75 -6.82
N ARG A 50 1.39 0.28 -6.03
CA ARG A 50 2.72 0.47 -5.45
C ARG A 50 3.06 -0.64 -4.44
N LEU A 51 2.13 -1.01 -3.56
CA LEU A 51 2.33 -2.15 -2.65
C LEU A 51 2.56 -3.47 -3.40
N TYR A 52 1.82 -3.67 -4.50
CA TYR A 52 2.02 -4.83 -5.37
C TYR A 52 3.44 -4.88 -5.95
N GLN A 53 3.95 -3.75 -6.49
CA GLN A 53 5.32 -3.67 -7.02
C GLN A 53 6.40 -3.96 -5.96
N HIS A 54 6.14 -3.64 -4.70
CA HIS A 54 7.05 -3.90 -3.58
C HIS A 54 6.88 -5.28 -2.93
N GLY A 55 6.03 -6.15 -3.48
CA GLY A 55 5.82 -7.52 -2.97
C GLY A 55 5.12 -7.56 -1.60
N LEU A 56 4.40 -6.50 -1.25
CA LEU A 56 3.65 -6.39 0.02
C LEU A 56 2.21 -6.88 -0.11
N LEU A 57 1.71 -7.07 -1.34
CA LEU A 57 0.38 -7.60 -1.57
C LEU A 57 0.40 -9.12 -1.42
N GLY A 58 -0.34 -9.63 -0.44
CA GLY A 58 -0.40 -11.06 -0.15
C GLY A 58 -1.21 -11.36 1.12
N SER A 59 -1.23 -12.63 1.53
CA SER A 59 -2.08 -13.11 2.64
C SER A 59 -1.76 -12.49 4.02
N ARG A 60 -0.58 -11.86 4.17
CA ARG A 60 -0.17 -11.17 5.41
C ARG A 60 -0.55 -9.69 5.43
N LEU A 61 -1.06 -9.14 4.34
CA LEU A 61 -1.50 -7.74 4.30
C LEU A 61 -2.91 -7.59 4.86
N ILE A 62 -3.06 -6.66 5.79
CA ILE A 62 -4.33 -6.17 6.30
C ILE A 62 -4.49 -4.72 5.82
N GLY A 63 -5.18 -4.55 4.69
CA GLY A 63 -5.52 -3.24 4.12
C GLY A 63 -6.81 -2.70 4.75
N VAL A 64 -6.74 -1.58 5.45
CA VAL A 64 -7.88 -0.94 6.14
C VAL A 64 -8.49 0.14 5.26
N HIS A 65 -9.80 0.32 5.40
CA HIS A 65 -10.68 1.21 4.63
C HIS A 65 -10.98 0.68 3.24
N MET A 66 -10.04 0.77 2.30
CA MET A 66 -10.23 0.25 0.94
C MET A 66 -11.52 0.79 0.26
N ILE A 67 -11.94 2.02 0.60
CA ILE A 67 -13.23 2.58 0.17
C ILE A 67 -13.15 3.28 -1.20
N HIS A 68 -11.94 3.60 -1.66
CA HIS A 68 -11.68 4.28 -2.93
C HIS A 68 -10.90 3.41 -3.92
N LEU A 69 -11.25 2.12 -4.03
CA LEU A 69 -10.65 1.19 -4.99
C LEU A 69 -11.18 1.43 -6.41
N ILE A 70 -10.29 1.27 -7.40
CA ILE A 70 -10.67 1.20 -8.82
C ILE A 70 -10.64 -0.24 -9.34
N GLU A 71 -11.29 -0.49 -10.48
CA GLU A 71 -11.42 -1.81 -11.09
C GLU A 71 -10.09 -2.55 -11.28
N SER A 72 -9.03 -1.84 -11.68
CA SER A 72 -7.70 -2.45 -11.83
C SER A 72 -7.07 -2.88 -10.52
N GLU A 73 -7.41 -2.22 -9.41
CA GLU A 73 -6.91 -2.56 -8.07
C GLU A 73 -7.67 -3.74 -7.48
N ILE A 74 -8.97 -3.83 -7.72
CA ILE A 74 -9.78 -4.99 -7.33
C ILE A 74 -9.24 -6.27 -7.98
N LYS A 75 -8.77 -6.19 -9.23
CA LYS A 75 -8.15 -7.33 -9.94
C LYS A 75 -6.79 -7.75 -9.39
N LEU A 76 -6.14 -6.93 -8.57
CA LEU A 76 -4.87 -7.26 -7.93
C LEU A 76 -5.06 -8.00 -6.61
N LEU A 77 -6.26 -7.94 -6.01
CA LEU A 77 -6.64 -8.60 -4.76
C LEU A 77 -7.11 -10.05 -5.02
#